data_AF-A0A933BCY4-F1
#
_entry.id   AF-A0A933BCY4-F1
#
_cell.length_a   1.000
_cell.length_b   1.000
_cell.length_c   1.000
_cell.angle_alpha   90.00
_cell.angle_beta   90.00
_cell.angle_gamma   90.00
#
_symmetry.space_group_name_H-M   'P 1'
#
loop_
_entity.id
_entity.type
_entity.pdbx_description
1 polymer ?
#
loop_
_entity_poly.entity_id
_entity_poly.type
_entity_poly.pdbx_seq_one_letter_code
_entity_poly.pdbx_strand_id
1 'polypeptide(L)'
;MTISDQATLPQEAPVRSEETVDILVVDDQPANLLALESMLNDTDYRLIRARSGEEALRLLLAHDFALILLDVIMPGLDGFETASLIRGREKSSYVPIIFLTAVNTNEAHVCRGYALGAVDYIFKPIEPEALRAKVSVFVELFRKRRQVQHQLAEHVRMGRALRKSEERYKQLFETASDAVIAFNPATWRITEVNRAVERLYSYTRQELLEMSAPALLGPASLVDPDGHGTIETVQTRRDGSEFAAEIDYRRLVLSDTDTIIAFVRDLTSRKKAAESETLRAREVMLRDFVATVSHELRTPIAAIKGFSETLRRGGVRDLKNRLHFIRIIEKHADKLGFLVEDLLTLAALESGKRKPVPTEILLPAFVQTYGGHRSLGGPEIGFHGGRCRGRRQGDGRPGASSSSPPKPPG
;
A
#
# COMPACT_ATOMS: atom_id res chain seq x y z
N MET A 1 -50.23 18.85 1.88
CA MET A 1 -50.27 19.65 3.12
C MET A 1 -48.84 19.83 3.56
N THR A 2 -48.25 20.94 3.18
CA THR A 2 -46.82 21.23 3.27
C THR A 2 -46.57 21.92 4.60
N ILE A 3 -45.93 21.25 5.55
CA ILE A 3 -45.53 21.87 6.82
C ILE A 3 -44.08 22.28 6.68
N SER A 4 -43.91 23.59 6.52
CA SER A 4 -42.66 24.33 6.53
C SER A 4 -42.24 24.51 8.00
N ASP A 5 -41.21 23.80 8.43
CA ASP A 5 -40.60 23.99 9.75
C ASP A 5 -39.23 24.65 9.56
N GLN A 6 -39.22 25.98 9.55
CA GLN A 6 -37.99 26.77 9.55
C GLN A 6 -37.45 26.79 10.98
N ALA A 7 -36.61 25.80 11.30
CA ALA A 7 -35.77 25.85 12.48
C ALA A 7 -34.80 27.03 12.35
N THR A 8 -35.04 28.07 13.15
CA THR A 8 -34.17 29.22 13.32
C THR A 8 -32.80 28.73 13.80
N LEU A 9 -31.79 28.87 12.94
CA LEU A 9 -30.38 28.66 13.30
C LEU A 9 -30.02 29.59 14.46
N PRO A 10 -29.34 29.11 15.52
CA PRO A 10 -28.89 29.98 16.59
C PRO A 10 -27.91 31.00 16.04
N GLN A 11 -28.22 32.27 16.26
CA GLN A 11 -27.45 33.45 15.90
C GLN A 11 -26.00 33.29 16.40
N GLU A 12 -25.05 33.24 15.48
CA GLU A 12 -23.62 33.16 15.78
C GLU A 12 -23.23 34.28 16.75
N ALA A 13 -22.72 33.89 17.92
CA ALA A 13 -22.07 34.81 18.85
C ALA A 13 -20.94 35.56 18.10
N PRO A 14 -20.74 36.86 18.38
CA PRO A 14 -19.77 37.66 17.64
C PRO A 14 -18.40 36.99 17.68
N VAL A 15 -17.83 36.78 16.49
CA VAL A 15 -16.49 36.24 16.24
C VAL A 15 -15.52 36.95 17.17
N ARG A 16 -14.99 36.22 18.17
CA ARG A 16 -13.96 36.75 19.09
C ARG A 16 -12.71 37.01 18.25
N SER A 17 -12.30 38.27 18.13
CA SER A 17 -10.97 38.62 17.62
C SER A 17 -9.93 37.95 18.51
N GLU A 18 -9.16 37.01 17.97
CA GLU A 18 -8.14 36.24 18.70
C GLU A 18 -6.98 37.10 19.25
N GLU A 19 -6.97 38.41 18.97
CA GLU A 19 -5.87 39.34 19.29
C GLU A 19 -6.13 40.28 20.47
N THR A 20 -7.38 40.44 20.92
CA THR A 20 -7.72 41.38 22.00
C THR A 20 -7.50 40.74 23.37
N VAL A 21 -6.61 41.33 24.16
CA VAL A 21 -6.24 40.84 25.50
C VAL A 21 -7.19 41.42 26.55
N ASP A 22 -7.72 40.60 27.46
CA ASP A 22 -8.60 41.09 28.53
C ASP A 22 -7.78 41.54 29.75
N ILE A 23 -8.08 42.73 30.29
CA ILE A 23 -7.54 43.25 31.55
C ILE A 23 -8.70 43.51 32.51
N LEU A 24 -8.57 43.04 33.75
CA LEU A 24 -9.57 43.27 34.78
C LEU A 24 -9.20 44.52 35.59
N VAL A 25 -10.14 45.45 35.71
CA VAL A 25 -10.00 46.65 36.54
C VAL A 25 -11.03 46.61 37.65
N VAL A 26 -10.58 46.70 38.90
CA VAL A 26 -11.41 46.54 40.10
C VAL A 26 -11.27 47.77 40.99
N ASP A 27 -12.35 48.52 41.15
CA ASP A 27 -12.45 49.69 42.04
C ASP A 27 -13.94 49.91 42.37
N ASP A 28 -14.27 50.22 43.62
CA ASP A 28 -15.66 50.39 44.07
C ASP A 28 -16.27 51.71 43.57
N GLN A 29 -15.44 52.69 43.24
CA GLN A 29 -15.85 54.01 42.79
C GLN A 29 -15.94 54.07 41.25
N PRO A 30 -17.13 54.34 40.67
CA PRO A 30 -17.29 54.44 39.22
C PRO A 30 -16.40 55.51 38.56
N ALA A 31 -16.08 56.58 39.30
CA ALA A 31 -15.20 57.65 38.82
C ALA A 31 -13.76 57.16 38.57
N ASN A 32 -13.23 56.31 39.46
CA ASN A 32 -11.87 55.76 39.32
C ASN A 32 -11.79 54.78 38.14
N LEU A 33 -12.83 53.95 37.95
CA LEU A 33 -12.93 53.06 36.79
C LEU A 33 -12.94 53.83 35.47
N LEU A 34 -13.66 54.96 35.40
CA LEU A 34 -13.71 55.82 34.22
C LEU A 34 -12.36 56.51 33.97
N ALA A 35 -11.66 56.93 35.03
CA ALA A 35 -10.33 57.52 34.93
C ALA A 35 -9.31 56.50 34.39
N LEU A 36 -9.31 55.27 34.92
CA LEU A 36 -8.43 54.19 34.47
C LEU A 36 -8.68 53.84 33.00
N GLU A 37 -9.95 53.78 32.58
CA GLU A 37 -10.29 53.59 31.17
C GLU A 37 -9.76 54.72 30.28
N SER A 38 -9.90 55.97 30.72
CA SER A 38 -9.40 57.12 29.97
C SER A 38 -7.85 57.11 29.86
N MET A 39 -7.15 56.64 30.89
CA MET A 39 -5.69 56.53 30.90
C MET A 39 -5.16 55.38 30.05
N LEU A 40 -5.92 54.28 29.97
CA LEU A 40 -5.61 53.02 29.30
C LEU A 40 -6.39 52.85 27.99
N ASN A 41 -6.79 53.96 27.36
CA ASN A 41 -7.54 53.93 26.12
C ASN A 41 -6.64 53.52 24.94
N ASP A 42 -6.49 52.21 24.75
CA ASP A 42 -5.67 51.56 23.71
C ASP A 42 -6.49 50.47 23.01
N THR A 43 -6.19 50.20 21.74
CA THR A 43 -6.85 49.17 20.93
C THR A 43 -6.34 47.76 21.22
N ASP A 44 -5.20 47.63 21.89
CA ASP A 44 -4.51 46.35 22.10
C ASP A 44 -5.13 45.44 23.16
N TYR A 45 -5.98 45.99 24.02
CA TYR A 45 -6.61 45.26 25.10
C TYR A 45 -8.01 45.80 25.41
N ARG A 46 -8.83 44.94 26.00
CA ARG A 46 -10.18 45.25 26.46
C ARG A 46 -10.19 45.33 27.97
N LEU A 47 -10.65 46.45 28.50
CA LEU A 47 -10.85 46.64 29.93
C LEU A 47 -12.21 46.07 30.35
N ILE A 48 -12.19 45.09 31.24
CA ILE A 48 -13.37 44.54 31.90
C ILE A 48 -13.40 45.08 33.31
N ARG A 49 -14.55 45.62 33.74
CA ARG A 49 -14.69 46.33 35.01
C ARG A 49 -15.37 45.47 36.07
N ALA A 50 -14.92 45.63 37.30
CA ALA A 50 -15.56 45.11 38.50
C ALA A 50 -15.67 46.21 39.54
N ARG A 51 -16.80 46.26 40.24
CA ARG A 51 -17.10 47.24 41.29
C ARG A 51 -16.92 46.68 42.71
N SER A 52 -16.51 45.42 42.83
CA SER A 52 -16.17 44.79 44.10
C SER A 52 -15.25 43.58 43.89
N GLY A 53 -14.61 43.12 44.96
CA GLY A 53 -13.79 41.90 44.93
C GLY A 53 -14.58 40.64 44.57
N GLU A 54 -15.85 40.52 45.01
CA GLU A 54 -16.72 39.40 44.66
C GLU A 54 -17.08 39.39 43.17
N GLU A 55 -17.29 40.57 42.59
CA GLU A 55 -17.50 40.71 41.15
C GLU A 55 -16.26 40.31 40.35
N ALA A 56 -15.08 40.75 40.79
CA ALA A 56 -13.81 40.36 40.17
C ALA A 56 -13.62 38.83 40.19
N LEU A 57 -13.88 38.19 41.33
CA LEU A 57 -13.79 36.73 41.49
C LEU A 57 -14.79 35.96 40.61
N ARG A 58 -15.94 36.55 40.29
CA ARG A 58 -16.95 35.99 39.38
C ARG A 58 -16.47 36.08 37.92
N LEU A 59 -15.91 37.22 37.53
CA LEU A 59 -15.42 37.45 36.17
C LEU A 59 -14.23 36.53 35.84
N LEU A 60 -13.35 36.27 36.82
CA LEU A 60 -12.23 35.33 36.69
C LEU A 60 -12.65 33.87 36.45
N LEU A 61 -13.92 33.51 36.63
CA LEU A 61 -14.43 32.19 36.27
C LEU A 61 -14.81 32.08 34.79
N ALA A 62 -15.16 33.21 34.16
CA ALA A 62 -15.67 33.25 32.79
C ALA A 62 -14.63 33.74 31.77
N HIS A 63 -13.61 34.48 32.21
CA HIS A 63 -12.63 35.14 31.37
C HIS A 63 -11.20 34.83 31.80
N ASP A 64 -10.27 34.90 30.85
CA ASP A 64 -8.84 34.74 31.05
C ASP A 64 -8.18 36.11 30.89
N PHE A 65 -7.51 36.58 31.94
CA PHE A 65 -7.01 37.95 32.04
C PHE A 65 -5.49 37.98 31.96
N ALA A 66 -4.95 38.95 31.23
CA ALA A 66 -3.51 39.20 31.22
C ALA A 66 -3.01 39.88 32.50
N LEU A 67 -3.87 40.67 33.14
CA LEU A 67 -3.53 41.51 34.28
C LEU A 67 -4.80 41.90 35.05
N ILE A 68 -4.65 42.06 36.36
CA ILE A 68 -5.66 42.63 37.25
C ILE A 68 -5.11 43.92 37.86
N LEU A 69 -5.79 45.04 37.63
CA LEU A 69 -5.59 46.29 38.36
C LEU A 69 -6.59 46.32 39.51
N LEU A 70 -6.09 46.28 40.74
CA LEU A 70 -6.92 46.06 41.93
C LEU A 70 -6.74 47.19 42.92
N ASP A 71 -7.82 47.92 43.21
CA ASP A 71 -7.81 48.86 44.32
C ASP A 71 -7.69 48.13 45.66
N VAL A 72 -6.95 48.74 46.58
CA VAL A 72 -6.70 48.15 47.91
C VAL A 72 -7.86 48.41 48.87
N ILE A 73 -8.51 49.57 48.78
CA ILE A 73 -9.48 50.04 49.78
C ILE A 73 -10.88 49.97 49.17
N MET A 74 -11.54 48.83 49.35
CA MET A 74 -12.91 48.60 48.90
C MET A 74 -13.79 48.16 50.08
N PRO A 75 -15.10 48.52 50.08
CA PRO A 75 -16.03 48.05 51.08
C PRO A 75 -16.34 46.55 50.89
N GLY A 76 -16.47 45.82 52.00
CA GLY A 76 -16.68 44.38 51.98
C GLY A 76 -15.34 43.66 51.87
N LEU A 77 -15.12 42.99 50.73
CA LEU A 77 -13.87 42.28 50.45
C LEU A 77 -12.78 43.26 49.98
N ASP A 78 -11.74 43.44 50.79
CA ASP A 78 -10.65 44.36 50.44
C ASP A 78 -9.76 43.82 49.31
N GLY A 79 -8.88 44.67 48.75
CA GLY A 79 -8.01 44.27 47.64
C GLY A 79 -7.02 43.15 48.01
N PHE A 80 -6.53 43.10 49.24
CA PHE A 80 -5.60 42.06 49.68
C PHE A 80 -6.30 40.71 49.90
N GLU A 81 -7.48 40.72 50.50
CA GLU A 81 -8.34 39.55 50.67
C GLU A 81 -8.79 39.01 49.32
N THR A 82 -9.17 39.91 48.40
CA THR A 82 -9.48 39.56 47.00
C THR A 82 -8.29 38.90 46.33
N ALA A 83 -7.09 39.49 46.40
CA ALA A 83 -5.88 38.90 45.82
C ALA A 83 -5.55 37.52 46.42
N SER A 84 -5.70 37.35 47.73
CA SER A 84 -5.51 36.07 48.41
C SER A 84 -6.45 35.00 47.87
N LEU A 85 -7.72 35.33 47.66
CA LEU A 85 -8.72 34.42 47.07
C LEU A 85 -8.43 34.09 45.61
N ILE A 86 -7.91 35.05 44.83
CA ILE A 86 -7.48 34.84 43.44
C ILE A 86 -6.30 33.85 43.39
N ARG A 87 -5.35 34.00 44.30
CA ARG A 87 -4.15 33.16 44.42
C ARG A 87 -4.47 31.74 44.91
N GLY A 88 -5.49 31.58 45.75
CA GLY A 88 -5.98 30.28 46.22
C GLY A 88 -6.62 29.40 45.14
N ARG A 89 -6.84 29.90 43.92
CA ARG A 89 -7.46 29.16 42.81
C ARG A 89 -6.45 28.77 41.75
N GLU A 90 -6.37 27.49 41.42
CA GLU A 90 -5.40 26.93 40.45
C GLU A 90 -5.46 27.61 39.06
N LYS A 91 -6.65 27.96 38.58
CA LYS A 91 -6.84 28.57 37.24
C LYS A 91 -6.50 30.06 37.14
N SER A 92 -6.43 30.79 38.26
CA SER A 92 -6.20 32.25 38.28
C SER A 92 -4.99 32.66 39.12
N SER A 93 -4.33 31.71 39.77
CA SER A 93 -3.20 31.96 40.66
C SER A 93 -2.01 32.63 39.97
N TYR A 94 -1.85 32.41 38.67
CA TYR A 94 -0.75 32.93 37.86
C TYR A 94 -1.04 34.29 37.21
N VAL A 95 -2.25 34.85 37.36
CA VAL A 95 -2.60 36.14 36.77
C VAL A 95 -1.91 37.25 37.55
N PRO A 96 -1.09 38.11 36.93
CA PRO A 96 -0.41 39.18 37.64
C PRO A 96 -1.43 40.19 38.20
N ILE A 97 -1.15 40.70 39.40
CA ILE A 97 -1.97 41.71 40.08
C ILE A 97 -1.09 42.92 40.33
N ILE A 98 -1.58 44.09 39.91
CA ILE A 98 -1.02 45.39 40.26
C ILE A 98 -1.99 46.07 41.20
N PHE A 99 -1.51 46.43 42.39
CA PHE A 99 -2.32 47.15 43.36
C PHE A 99 -2.32 48.65 43.09
N LEU A 100 -3.49 49.26 43.16
CA LEU A 100 -3.68 50.70 43.16
C LEU A 100 -3.82 51.15 44.61
N THR A 101 -2.87 51.95 45.11
CA THR A 101 -2.84 52.36 46.52
C THR A 101 -2.65 53.87 46.68
N ALA A 102 -3.13 54.44 47.79
CA ALA A 102 -2.86 55.83 48.15
C ALA A 102 -1.45 55.96 48.79
N VAL A 103 -0.83 57.14 48.66
CA VAL A 103 0.55 57.43 49.12
C VAL A 103 0.81 57.16 50.61
N ASN A 104 -0.24 57.04 51.43
CA ASN A 104 -0.12 56.97 52.89
C ASN A 104 -0.17 55.54 53.48
N THR A 105 0.02 54.50 52.68
CA THR A 105 0.12 53.12 53.19
C THR A 105 1.47 52.86 53.85
N ASN A 106 1.46 52.65 55.17
CA ASN A 106 2.59 52.16 55.99
C ASN A 106 3.39 51.05 55.28
N GLU A 107 4.72 50.99 55.49
CA GLU A 107 5.63 49.95 54.95
C GLU A 107 5.11 48.51 55.16
N ALA A 108 4.31 48.28 56.21
CA ALA A 108 3.63 47.00 56.49
C ALA A 108 2.67 46.54 55.37
N HIS A 109 2.00 47.45 54.67
CA HIS A 109 1.07 47.11 53.58
C HIS A 109 1.81 46.73 52.29
N VAL A 110 2.98 47.32 52.03
CA VAL A 110 3.84 46.99 50.89
C VAL A 110 4.43 45.59 51.07
N CYS A 111 4.90 45.25 52.28
CA CYS A 111 5.35 43.89 52.62
C CYS A 111 4.24 42.83 52.47
N ARG A 112 2.98 43.16 52.83
CA ARG A 112 1.85 42.22 52.77
C ARG A 112 1.48 41.83 51.34
N GLY A 113 1.47 42.77 50.37
CA GLY A 113 1.17 42.40 48.99
C GLY A 113 2.30 41.67 48.26
N TYR A 114 3.58 41.93 48.58
CA TYR A 114 4.67 41.09 48.06
C TYR A 114 4.62 39.66 48.62
N ALA A 115 4.25 39.50 49.90
CA ALA A 115 4.04 38.19 50.52
C ALA A 115 2.84 37.42 49.91
N LEU A 116 1.85 38.13 49.34
CA LEU A 116 0.70 37.56 48.63
C LEU A 116 0.97 37.36 47.12
N GLY A 117 2.20 37.58 46.65
CA GLY A 117 2.58 37.39 45.25
C GLY A 117 2.02 38.46 44.30
N ALA A 118 1.85 39.69 44.79
CA ALA A 118 1.62 40.85 43.94
C ALA A 118 2.90 41.17 43.16
N VAL A 119 2.73 41.56 41.89
CA VAL A 119 3.86 41.80 41.01
C VAL A 119 4.34 43.25 41.11
N ASP A 120 3.42 44.20 41.35
CA ASP A 120 3.76 45.62 41.37
C ASP A 120 2.69 46.48 42.08
N TYR A 121 3.05 47.74 42.37
CA TYR A 121 2.16 48.77 42.93
C TYR A 121 2.17 50.05 42.09
N ILE A 122 1.03 50.73 42.05
CA ILE A 122 0.88 52.07 41.46
C ILE A 122 0.23 52.98 42.50
N PHE A 123 0.89 54.10 42.78
CA PHE A 123 0.41 55.09 43.74
C PHE A 123 -0.55 56.08 43.08
N LYS A 124 -1.65 56.41 43.76
CA LYS A 124 -2.57 57.50 43.40
C LYS A 124 -1.97 58.84 43.89
N PRO A 125 -1.89 59.92 43.07
CA PRO A 125 -2.47 60.07 41.74
C PRO A 125 -1.67 59.30 40.68
N ILE A 126 -2.39 58.57 39.83
CA ILE A 126 -1.79 57.67 38.84
C ILE A 126 -1.24 58.49 37.67
N GLU A 127 0.05 58.33 37.39
CA GLU A 127 0.67 58.88 36.19
C GLU A 127 0.30 57.99 34.97
N PRO A 128 -0.39 58.55 33.95
CA PRO A 128 -0.90 57.74 32.84
C PRO A 128 0.20 57.00 32.05
N GLU A 129 1.37 57.62 31.90
CA GLU A 129 2.51 57.01 31.18
C GLU A 129 3.07 55.81 31.94
N ALA A 130 3.23 55.92 33.26
CA ALA A 130 3.71 54.83 34.11
C ALA A 130 2.72 53.66 34.13
N LEU A 131 1.42 53.93 34.20
CA LEU A 131 0.38 52.90 34.15
C LEU A 131 0.39 52.17 32.80
N ARG A 132 0.40 52.90 31.68
CA ARG A 132 0.45 52.30 30.34
C ARG A 132 1.70 51.44 30.14
N ALA A 133 2.86 51.92 30.57
CA ALA A 133 4.12 51.17 30.44
C ALA A 133 4.10 49.85 31.23
N LYS A 134 3.54 49.86 32.46
CA LYS A 134 3.41 48.61 33.24
C LYS A 134 2.41 47.66 32.59
N VAL A 135 1.25 48.17 32.15
CA VAL A 135 0.22 47.37 31.49
C VAL A 135 0.72 46.70 30.21
N SER A 136 1.42 47.44 29.34
CA SER A 136 1.90 46.92 28.06
C SER A 136 2.82 45.71 28.22
N VAL A 137 3.71 45.72 29.22
CA VAL A 137 4.61 44.58 29.51
C VAL A 137 3.81 43.31 29.82
N PHE A 138 2.76 43.39 30.65
CA PHE A 138 1.96 42.21 30.99
C PHE A 138 1.09 41.74 29.82
N VAL A 139 0.58 42.65 29.00
CA VAL A 139 -0.14 42.33 27.76
C VAL A 139 0.77 41.57 26.79
N GLU A 140 2.00 42.06 26.56
CA GLU A 140 2.97 41.36 25.72
C GLU A 140 3.37 39.99 26.27
N LEU A 141 3.61 39.88 27.57
CA LEU A 141 3.94 38.61 28.22
C LEU A 141 2.78 37.60 28.10
N PHE A 142 1.54 38.06 28.22
CA PHE A 142 0.37 37.22 28.03
C PHE A 142 0.26 36.73 26.57
N ARG A 143 0.42 37.63 25.59
CA ARG A 143 0.45 37.28 24.16
C ARG A 143 1.53 36.25 23.85
N LYS A 144 2.77 36.47 24.31
CA LYS A 144 3.88 35.52 24.12
C LYS A 144 3.61 34.17 24.77
N ARG A 145 3.04 34.14 25.98
CA ARG A 145 2.67 32.90 26.67
C ARG A 145 1.63 32.11 25.88
N ARG A 146 0.58 32.77 25.41
CA ARG A 146 -0.45 32.14 24.56
C ARG A 146 0.13 31.62 23.25
N GLN A 147 1.00 32.39 22.60
CA GLN A 147 1.65 31.97 21.37
C GLN A 147 2.48 30.70 21.56
N VAL A 148 3.30 30.63 22.62
CA VAL A 148 4.10 29.43 22.95
C VAL A 148 3.20 28.24 23.27
N GLN A 149 2.12 28.45 24.03
CA GLN A 149 1.15 27.39 24.34
C GLN A 149 0.46 26.85 23.08
N HIS A 150 0.09 27.75 22.15
CA HIS A 150 -0.47 27.37 20.86
C HIS A 150 0.52 26.55 20.03
N GLN A 151 1.76 27.04 19.89
CA GLN A 151 2.81 26.33 19.17
C GLN A 151 3.09 24.95 19.76
N LEU A 152 3.17 24.84 21.09
CA LEU A 152 3.35 23.56 21.77
C LEU A 152 2.17 22.60 21.50
N ALA A 153 0.94 23.10 21.57
CA ALA A 153 -0.26 22.31 21.28
C ALA A 153 -0.27 21.80 19.83
N GLU A 154 0.10 22.66 18.87
CA GLU A 154 0.25 22.28 17.47
C GLU A 154 1.36 21.25 17.26
N HIS A 155 2.55 21.46 17.83
CA HIS A 155 3.65 20.49 17.74
C HIS A 155 3.27 19.13 18.32
N VAL A 156 2.60 19.10 19.47
CA VAL A 156 2.09 17.85 20.07
C VAL A 156 1.05 17.19 19.15
N ARG A 157 0.15 17.98 18.55
CA ARG A 157 -0.85 17.48 17.60
C ARG A 157 -0.19 16.89 16.35
N MET A 158 0.77 17.60 15.76
CA MET A 158 1.53 17.14 14.59
C MET A 158 2.33 15.88 14.93
N GLY A 159 3.02 15.83 16.07
CA GLY A 159 3.75 14.65 16.51
C GLY A 159 2.85 13.42 16.73
N ARG A 160 1.64 13.61 17.29
CA ARG A 160 0.63 12.54 17.40
C ARG A 160 0.12 12.09 16.05
N ALA A 161 -0.15 13.02 15.13
CA ALA A 161 -0.61 12.70 13.78
C ALA A 161 0.45 11.91 12.99
N LEU A 162 1.73 12.31 13.09
CA LEU A 162 2.85 11.61 12.48
C LEU A 162 2.97 10.19 13.02
N ARG A 163 3.01 9.99 14.35
CA ARG A 163 3.06 8.65 14.96
C ARG A 163 1.90 7.76 14.52
N LYS A 164 0.69 8.30 14.48
CA LYS A 164 -0.49 7.55 14.02
C LYS A 164 -0.35 7.15 12.55
N SER A 165 0.23 8.02 11.72
CA SER A 165 0.50 7.70 10.31
C SER A 165 1.58 6.63 10.17
N GLU A 166 2.68 6.72 10.93
CA GLU A 166 3.75 5.73 10.95
C GLU A 166 3.24 4.35 11.39
N GLU A 167 2.45 4.28 12.47
CA GLU A 167 1.83 3.05 12.94
C GLU A 167 0.91 2.43 11.88
N ARG A 168 0.13 3.26 11.18
CA ARG A 168 -0.73 2.81 10.08
C ARG A 168 0.09 2.19 8.95
N TYR A 169 1.17 2.84 8.51
CA TYR A 169 2.03 2.29 7.45
C TYR A 169 2.74 1.02 7.89
N LYS A 170 3.24 0.98 9.13
CA LYS A 170 3.85 -0.22 9.71
C LYS A 170 2.86 -1.38 9.73
N GLN A 171 1.61 -1.16 10.13
CA GLN A 171 0.58 -2.20 10.10
C GLN A 171 0.31 -2.70 8.67
N LEU A 172 0.21 -1.81 7.68
CA LEU A 172 0.03 -2.21 6.29
C LEU A 172 1.20 -3.05 5.78
N PHE A 173 2.44 -2.65 6.10
CA PHE A 173 3.65 -3.38 5.77
C PHE A 173 3.68 -4.78 6.41
N GLU A 174 3.37 -4.87 7.71
CA GLU A 174 3.38 -6.14 8.48
C GLU A 174 2.23 -7.09 8.12
N THR A 175 1.10 -6.57 7.62
CA THR A 175 -0.08 -7.36 7.25
C THR A 175 -0.10 -7.76 5.77
N ALA A 176 0.81 -7.24 4.95
CA ALA A 176 0.94 -7.63 3.55
C ALA A 176 1.12 -9.16 3.44
N SER A 177 0.43 -9.75 2.45
CA SER A 177 0.43 -11.20 2.26
C SER A 177 1.72 -11.72 1.63
N ASP A 178 2.27 -10.95 0.68
CA ASP A 178 3.58 -11.25 0.09
C ASP A 178 4.70 -10.89 1.08
N ALA A 179 5.80 -11.65 1.01
CA ALA A 179 6.99 -11.38 1.80
C ALA A 179 7.70 -10.16 1.24
N VAL A 180 7.87 -9.11 2.05
CA VAL A 180 8.49 -7.85 1.64
C VAL A 180 9.83 -7.70 2.34
N ILE A 181 10.88 -7.52 1.56
CA ILE A 181 12.27 -7.41 2.01
C ILE A 181 12.86 -6.13 1.44
N ALA A 182 13.30 -5.21 2.30
CA ALA A 182 14.06 -4.04 1.90
C ALA A 182 15.55 -4.26 2.21
N PHE A 183 16.42 -3.83 1.31
CA PHE A 183 17.86 -3.90 1.52
C PHE A 183 18.58 -2.74 0.86
N ASN A 184 19.74 -2.43 1.41
CA ASN A 184 20.59 -1.35 0.92
C ASN A 184 21.36 -1.81 -0.34
N PRO A 185 21.29 -1.08 -1.48
CA PRO A 185 21.93 -1.51 -2.72
C PRO A 185 23.46 -1.44 -2.70
N ALA A 186 24.06 -0.62 -1.83
CA ALA A 186 25.51 -0.50 -1.71
C ALA A 186 26.13 -1.61 -0.86
N THR A 187 25.44 -2.04 0.20
CA THR A 187 25.96 -3.04 1.16
C THR A 187 25.29 -4.41 1.04
N TRP A 188 24.18 -4.50 0.31
CA TRP A 188 23.31 -5.67 0.22
C TRP A 188 22.75 -6.15 1.56
N ARG A 189 22.88 -5.37 2.63
CA ARG A 189 22.32 -5.72 3.94
C ARG A 189 20.82 -5.52 3.94
N ILE A 190 20.11 -6.50 4.48
CA ILE A 190 18.67 -6.40 4.71
C ILE A 190 18.43 -5.33 5.78
N THR A 191 17.61 -4.35 5.45
CA THR A 191 17.28 -3.21 6.32
C THR A 191 15.91 -3.37 6.96
N GLU A 192 14.95 -3.95 6.23
CA GLU A 192 13.61 -4.24 6.75
C GLU A 192 13.03 -5.53 6.16
N VAL A 193 12.18 -6.18 6.96
CA VAL A 193 11.37 -7.34 6.55
C VAL A 193 10.01 -7.25 7.21
N ASN A 194 8.97 -7.73 6.54
CA ASN A 194 7.65 -7.89 7.14
C ASN A 194 7.45 -9.30 7.73
N ARG A 195 6.38 -9.47 8.51
CA ARG A 195 6.00 -10.76 9.11
C ARG A 195 5.73 -11.88 8.09
N ALA A 196 5.45 -11.56 6.83
CA ALA A 196 5.31 -12.59 5.79
C ALA A 196 6.67 -13.22 5.45
N VAL A 197 7.79 -12.49 5.52
CA VAL A 197 9.14 -13.06 5.35
C VAL A 197 9.44 -14.10 6.42
N GLU A 198 9.18 -13.77 7.69
CA GLU A 198 9.42 -14.70 8.81
C GLU A 198 8.61 -16.00 8.66
N ARG A 199 7.35 -15.89 8.23
CA ARG A 199 6.48 -17.06 7.97
C ARG A 199 6.94 -17.86 6.75
N LEU A 200 7.41 -17.18 5.70
CA LEU A 200 7.76 -17.83 4.45
C LEU A 200 9.10 -18.57 4.53
N TYR A 201 10.12 -17.92 5.12
CA TYR A 201 11.48 -18.46 5.18
C TYR A 201 11.84 -19.11 6.52
N SER A 202 11.01 -18.96 7.56
CA SER A 202 11.21 -19.53 8.91
C SER A 202 12.45 -18.99 9.66
N TYR A 203 12.93 -17.81 9.28
CA TYR A 203 13.92 -17.05 10.05
C TYR A 203 13.22 -16.00 10.93
N THR A 204 13.86 -15.65 12.05
CA THR A 204 13.43 -14.52 12.86
C THR A 204 13.84 -13.21 12.19
N ARG A 205 13.11 -12.12 12.46
CA ARG A 205 13.49 -10.78 12.01
C ARG A 205 14.94 -10.41 12.34
N GLN A 206 15.42 -10.75 13.54
CA GLN A 206 16.78 -10.41 13.97
C GLN A 206 17.83 -11.12 13.09
N GLU A 207 17.67 -12.42 12.85
CA GLU A 207 18.54 -13.16 11.95
C GLU A 207 18.52 -12.57 10.53
N LEU A 208 17.32 -12.24 10.02
CA LEU A 208 17.15 -11.67 8.68
C LEU A 208 17.86 -10.31 8.53
N LEU A 209 17.81 -9.42 9.52
CA LEU A 209 18.49 -8.12 9.49
C LEU A 209 20.03 -8.23 9.58
N GLU A 210 20.53 -9.37 10.05
CA GLU A 210 21.96 -9.67 10.07
C GLU A 210 22.45 -10.28 8.74
N MET A 211 21.54 -10.79 7.91
CA MET A 211 21.83 -11.40 6.62
C MET A 211 22.01 -10.37 5.49
N SER A 212 22.67 -10.81 4.43
CA SER A 212 22.66 -10.11 3.14
C SER A 212 21.53 -10.63 2.25
N ALA A 213 20.95 -9.76 1.43
CA ALA A 213 19.90 -10.12 0.49
C ALA A 213 20.31 -11.26 -0.47
N PRO A 214 21.54 -11.30 -1.05
CA PRO A 214 21.97 -12.43 -1.87
C PRO A 214 22.08 -13.76 -1.11
N ALA A 215 22.35 -13.74 0.20
CA ALA A 215 22.40 -14.96 1.02
C ALA A 215 21.01 -15.56 1.25
N LEU A 216 19.98 -14.72 1.31
CA LEU A 216 18.59 -15.16 1.48
C LEU A 216 17.91 -15.48 0.14
N LEU A 217 18.06 -14.60 -0.86
CA LEU A 217 17.33 -14.66 -2.14
C LEU A 217 18.10 -15.38 -3.26
N GLY A 218 19.38 -15.69 -3.03
CA GLY A 218 20.29 -16.25 -4.02
C GLY A 218 20.93 -15.18 -4.94
N PRO A 219 22.17 -15.41 -5.43
CA PRO A 219 22.93 -14.43 -6.20
C PRO A 219 22.37 -14.12 -7.59
N ALA A 220 21.57 -15.03 -8.18
CA ALA A 220 20.96 -14.86 -9.50
C ALA A 220 19.71 -13.97 -9.50
N SER A 221 19.18 -13.60 -8.33
CA SER A 221 17.87 -12.95 -8.18
C SER A 221 17.92 -11.41 -8.18
N LEU A 222 19.09 -10.79 -8.40
CA LEU A 222 19.33 -9.38 -8.04
C LEU A 222 19.99 -8.52 -9.14
N VAL A 223 19.91 -8.93 -10.42
CA VAL A 223 20.64 -8.24 -11.50
C VAL A 223 19.67 -7.80 -12.61
N ASP A 224 19.15 -6.58 -12.48
CA ASP A 224 18.70 -5.78 -13.63
C ASP A 224 19.29 -4.36 -13.50
N PRO A 225 20.04 -3.86 -14.51
CA PRO A 225 20.58 -2.51 -14.52
C PRO A 225 19.51 -1.40 -14.48
N ASP A 226 18.25 -1.69 -14.83
CA ASP A 226 17.15 -0.72 -14.89
C ASP A 226 16.39 -0.55 -13.56
N GLY A 227 16.87 -1.19 -12.49
CA GLY A 227 16.39 -0.98 -11.12
C GLY A 227 15.02 -1.59 -10.81
N HIS A 228 14.47 -2.45 -11.67
CA HIS A 228 13.30 -3.27 -11.39
C HIS A 228 13.37 -4.58 -12.16
N GLY A 229 12.74 -5.64 -11.67
CA GLY A 229 12.70 -6.91 -12.38
C GLY A 229 11.86 -7.96 -11.67
N THR A 230 11.39 -8.95 -12.44
CA THR A 230 10.62 -10.09 -11.93
C THR A 230 11.29 -11.39 -12.34
N ILE A 231 11.53 -12.28 -11.37
CA ILE A 231 12.22 -13.55 -11.57
C ILE A 231 11.44 -14.68 -10.91
N GLU A 232 11.19 -15.76 -11.65
CA GLU A 232 10.75 -17.03 -11.06
C GLU A 232 11.96 -17.89 -10.70
N THR A 233 12.01 -18.38 -9.47
CA THR A 233 13.15 -19.15 -8.95
C THR A 233 12.68 -20.17 -7.91
N VAL A 234 13.55 -21.10 -7.56
CA VAL A 234 13.34 -22.01 -6.43
C VAL A 234 14.13 -21.46 -5.24
N GLN A 235 13.43 -21.31 -4.12
CA GLN A 235 13.98 -20.76 -2.88
C GLN A 235 13.98 -21.83 -1.81
N THR A 236 14.91 -21.72 -0.86
CA THR A 236 15.07 -22.67 0.23
C THR A 236 14.72 -21.98 1.55
N ARG A 237 13.86 -22.61 2.35
CA ARG A 237 13.56 -22.15 3.71
C ARG A 237 14.67 -22.55 4.67
N ARG A 238 14.64 -22.02 5.89
CA ARG A 238 15.59 -22.39 6.96
C ARG A 238 15.67 -23.90 7.23
N ASP A 239 14.55 -24.61 7.10
CA ASP A 239 14.46 -26.06 7.33
C ASP A 239 14.97 -26.90 6.15
N GLY A 240 15.44 -26.26 5.08
CA GLY A 240 15.91 -26.92 3.86
C GLY A 240 14.81 -27.25 2.86
N SER A 241 13.54 -27.01 3.18
CA SER A 241 12.44 -27.23 2.22
C SER A 241 12.49 -26.22 1.09
N GLU A 242 12.24 -26.70 -0.13
CA GLU A 242 12.19 -25.87 -1.32
C GLU A 242 10.77 -25.37 -1.62
N PHE A 243 10.68 -24.21 -2.24
CA PHE A 243 9.43 -23.67 -2.77
C PHE A 243 9.66 -22.89 -4.05
N ALA A 244 8.66 -22.92 -4.93
CA ALA A 244 8.67 -22.08 -6.12
C ALA A 244 8.32 -20.64 -5.70
N ALA A 245 9.15 -19.68 -6.06
CA ALA A 245 8.98 -18.28 -5.72
C ALA A 245 8.95 -17.41 -6.98
N GLU A 246 8.11 -16.39 -6.97
CA GLU A 246 8.23 -15.21 -7.84
C GLU A 246 8.81 -14.08 -6.99
N ILE A 247 9.89 -13.48 -7.46
CA ILE A 247 10.55 -12.34 -6.81
C ILE A 247 10.39 -11.14 -7.72
N ASP A 248 9.62 -10.14 -7.30
CA ASP A 248 9.55 -8.83 -7.95
C ASP A 248 10.35 -7.83 -7.14
N TYR A 249 11.27 -7.09 -7.73
CA TYR A 249 12.05 -6.07 -7.02
C TYR A 249 11.99 -4.72 -7.69
N ARG A 250 12.09 -3.66 -6.88
CA ARG A 250 12.11 -2.27 -7.31
C ARG A 250 13.08 -1.47 -6.47
N ARG A 251 13.93 -0.69 -7.13
CA ARG A 251 14.78 0.32 -6.51
C ARG A 251 13.95 1.59 -6.28
N LEU A 252 14.00 2.08 -5.05
CA LEU A 252 13.35 3.27 -4.60
C LEU A 252 14.44 4.25 -4.13
N VAL A 253 14.52 5.39 -4.80
CA VAL A 253 15.38 6.51 -4.41
C VAL A 253 14.48 7.62 -3.86
N LEU A 254 14.44 7.73 -2.54
CA LEU A 254 13.83 8.84 -1.82
C LEU A 254 14.93 9.84 -1.44
N SER A 255 14.54 11.09 -1.15
CA SER A 255 15.43 12.26 -0.97
C SER A 255 16.76 11.97 -0.25
N ASP A 256 16.74 11.14 0.80
CA ASP A 256 17.92 10.76 1.58
C ASP A 256 18.15 9.23 1.69
N THR A 257 17.41 8.40 0.94
CA THR A 257 17.46 6.94 1.06
C THR A 257 17.38 6.24 -0.29
N ASP A 258 18.39 5.42 -0.58
CA ASP A 258 18.42 4.50 -1.72
C ASP A 258 18.23 3.07 -1.20
N THR A 259 17.18 2.39 -1.66
CA THR A 259 16.77 1.07 -1.15
C THR A 259 16.18 0.24 -2.28
N ILE A 260 16.45 -1.06 -2.28
CA ILE A 260 15.74 -2.00 -3.14
C ILE A 260 14.72 -2.74 -2.27
N ILE A 261 13.47 -2.79 -2.75
CA ILE A 261 12.38 -3.54 -2.14
C ILE A 261 12.11 -4.75 -3.03
N ALA A 262 12.20 -5.95 -2.46
CA ALA A 262 11.83 -7.21 -3.09
C ALA A 262 10.54 -7.76 -2.45
N PHE A 263 9.61 -8.18 -3.31
CA PHE A 263 8.38 -8.88 -3.00
C PHE A 263 8.56 -10.33 -3.41
N VAL A 264 8.49 -11.24 -2.45
CA VAL A 264 8.61 -12.69 -2.66
C VAL A 264 7.25 -13.33 -2.48
N ARG A 265 6.76 -14.00 -3.52
CA ARG A 265 5.49 -14.70 -3.54
C ARG A 265 5.69 -16.20 -3.71
N ASP A 266 5.09 -16.99 -2.83
CA ASP A 266 5.09 -18.45 -2.93
C ASP A 266 4.10 -18.91 -4.02
N LEU A 267 4.65 -19.51 -5.08
CA LEU A 267 3.90 -20.05 -6.21
C LEU A 267 3.62 -21.55 -6.09
N THR A 268 4.03 -22.21 -5.01
CA THR A 268 3.99 -23.68 -4.88
C THR A 268 2.59 -24.24 -5.09
N SER A 269 1.57 -23.68 -4.43
CA SER A 269 0.17 -24.11 -4.58
C SER A 269 -0.35 -23.88 -6.00
N ARG A 270 0.05 -22.77 -6.63
CA ARG A 270 -0.37 -22.42 -7.99
C ARG A 270 0.26 -23.35 -9.02
N LYS A 271 1.56 -23.65 -8.91
CA LYS A 271 2.25 -24.58 -9.82
C LYS A 271 1.70 -26.01 -9.68
N LYS A 272 1.48 -26.49 -8.45
CA LYS A 272 0.88 -27.83 -8.22
C LYS A 272 -0.54 -27.95 -8.79
N ALA A 273 -1.36 -26.90 -8.67
CA ALA A 273 -2.71 -26.91 -9.21
C ALA A 273 -2.70 -26.95 -10.74
N ALA A 274 -1.88 -26.11 -11.39
CA ALA A 274 -1.72 -26.10 -12.84
C ALA A 274 -1.22 -27.47 -13.36
N GLU A 275 -0.23 -28.06 -12.70
CA GLU A 275 0.29 -29.39 -13.08
C GLU A 275 -0.80 -30.47 -12.93
N SER A 276 -1.55 -30.48 -11.82
CA SER A 276 -2.64 -31.44 -11.61
C SER A 276 -3.75 -31.32 -12.66
N GLU A 277 -4.08 -30.10 -13.10
CA GLU A 277 -5.07 -29.88 -14.15
C GLU A 277 -4.60 -30.43 -15.49
N THR A 278 -3.34 -30.21 -15.86
CA THR A 278 -2.77 -30.77 -17.10
C THR A 278 -2.75 -32.30 -17.08
N LEU A 279 -2.44 -32.91 -15.93
CA LEU A 279 -2.49 -34.36 -15.76
C LEU A 279 -3.91 -34.90 -15.91
N ARG A 280 -4.91 -34.25 -15.29
CA ARG A 280 -6.33 -34.62 -15.43
C ARG A 280 -6.82 -34.50 -16.86
N ALA A 281 -6.48 -33.41 -17.56
CA ALA A 281 -6.84 -33.22 -18.96
C ALA A 281 -6.27 -34.35 -19.84
N ARG A 282 -5.02 -34.75 -19.61
CA ARG A 282 -4.39 -35.87 -20.31
C ARG A 282 -5.06 -37.21 -20.00
N GLU A 283 -5.43 -37.46 -18.75
CA GLU A 283 -6.12 -38.69 -18.33
C GLU A 283 -7.50 -38.82 -18.99
N VAL A 284 -8.27 -37.73 -19.03
CA VAL A 284 -9.58 -37.70 -19.72
C VAL A 284 -9.41 -37.97 -21.22
N MET A 285 -8.46 -37.29 -21.87
CA MET A 285 -8.18 -37.50 -23.29
C MET A 285 -7.81 -38.97 -23.59
N LEU A 286 -6.96 -39.57 -22.77
CA LEU A 286 -6.57 -40.98 -22.92
C LEU A 286 -7.77 -41.91 -22.75
N ARG A 287 -8.64 -41.66 -21.76
CA ARG A 287 -9.84 -42.46 -21.52
C ARG A 287 -10.82 -42.40 -22.70
N ASP A 288 -11.06 -41.21 -23.24
CA ASP A 288 -11.95 -41.01 -24.39
C ASP A 288 -11.38 -41.64 -25.66
N PHE A 289 -10.05 -41.55 -25.84
CA PHE A 289 -9.35 -42.24 -26.91
C PHE A 289 -9.54 -43.76 -26.83
N VAL A 290 -9.27 -44.38 -25.67
CA VAL A 290 -9.44 -45.83 -25.47
C VAL A 290 -10.88 -46.27 -25.73
N ALA A 291 -11.87 -45.49 -25.28
CA ALA A 291 -13.29 -45.78 -25.53
C ALA A 291 -13.62 -45.74 -27.04
N THR A 292 -13.14 -44.71 -27.74
CA THR A 292 -13.35 -44.53 -29.18
C THR A 292 -12.72 -45.67 -29.98
N VAL A 293 -11.45 -46.01 -29.69
CA VAL A 293 -10.74 -47.13 -30.34
C VAL A 293 -11.47 -48.45 -30.10
N SER A 294 -11.93 -48.69 -28.87
CA SER A 294 -12.68 -49.90 -28.54
C SER A 294 -13.96 -50.02 -29.36
N HIS A 295 -14.66 -48.91 -29.62
CA HIS A 295 -15.87 -48.89 -30.45
C HIS A 295 -15.55 -49.18 -31.93
N GLU A 296 -14.53 -48.51 -32.47
CA GLU A 296 -14.12 -48.65 -33.88
C GLU A 296 -13.55 -50.04 -34.19
N LEU A 297 -12.92 -50.72 -33.24
CA LEU A 297 -12.46 -52.11 -33.40
C LEU A 297 -13.59 -53.13 -33.25
N ARG A 298 -14.57 -52.89 -32.35
CA ARG A 298 -15.65 -53.85 -32.09
C ARG A 298 -16.54 -54.06 -33.31
N THR A 299 -16.84 -53.01 -34.06
CA THR A 299 -17.72 -53.05 -35.23
C THR A 299 -17.24 -54.01 -36.33
N PRO A 300 -16.00 -53.88 -36.86
CA PRO A 300 -15.48 -54.83 -37.85
C PRO A 300 -15.34 -56.24 -37.27
N ILE A 301 -14.91 -56.40 -36.02
CA ILE A 301 -14.81 -57.72 -35.37
C ILE A 301 -16.17 -58.41 -35.29
N ALA A 302 -17.22 -57.69 -34.89
CA ALA A 302 -18.58 -58.22 -34.80
C ALA A 302 -19.13 -58.63 -36.17
N ALA A 303 -18.88 -57.83 -37.21
CA ALA A 303 -19.25 -58.15 -38.58
C ALA A 303 -18.52 -59.41 -39.08
N ILE A 304 -17.19 -59.45 -38.96
CA ILE A 304 -16.36 -60.61 -39.35
C ILE A 304 -16.85 -61.88 -38.67
N LYS A 305 -17.05 -61.82 -37.34
CA LYS A 305 -17.52 -62.95 -36.54
C LYS A 305 -18.92 -63.40 -36.98
N GLY A 306 -19.88 -62.49 -37.11
CA GLY A 306 -21.26 -62.81 -37.46
C GLY A 306 -21.41 -63.45 -38.85
N PHE A 307 -20.76 -62.88 -39.86
CA PHE A 307 -20.78 -63.45 -41.21
C PHE A 307 -20.01 -64.78 -41.29
N SER A 308 -18.87 -64.89 -40.60
CA SER A 308 -18.09 -66.14 -40.54
C SER A 308 -18.89 -67.27 -39.86
N GLU A 309 -19.55 -66.99 -38.73
CA GLU A 309 -20.41 -67.98 -38.05
C GLU A 309 -21.58 -68.44 -38.93
N THR A 310 -22.19 -67.52 -39.68
CA THR A 310 -23.30 -67.83 -40.59
C THR A 310 -22.87 -68.71 -41.76
N LEU A 311 -21.69 -68.44 -42.33
CA LEU A 311 -21.07 -69.29 -43.35
C LEU A 311 -20.75 -70.69 -42.79
N ARG A 312 -20.19 -70.77 -41.58
CA ARG A 312 -19.83 -72.03 -40.90
C ARG A 312 -21.03 -72.91 -40.59
N ARG A 313 -22.16 -72.34 -40.16
CA ARG A 313 -23.39 -73.07 -39.85
C ARG A 313 -24.13 -73.61 -41.09
N GLY A 314 -23.65 -73.30 -42.29
CA GLY A 314 -24.30 -73.73 -43.54
C GLY A 314 -25.63 -73.00 -43.81
N GLY A 315 -25.88 -71.86 -43.15
CA GLY A 315 -27.11 -71.07 -43.29
C GLY A 315 -27.31 -70.44 -44.67
N VAL A 316 -26.25 -70.41 -45.48
CA VAL A 316 -26.28 -69.90 -46.87
C VAL A 316 -25.91 -71.04 -47.82
N ARG A 317 -26.83 -71.41 -48.71
CA ARG A 317 -26.66 -72.54 -49.64
C ARG A 317 -26.21 -72.11 -51.03
N ASP A 318 -26.54 -70.90 -51.46
CA ASP A 318 -26.17 -70.39 -52.78
C ASP A 318 -24.76 -69.78 -52.78
N LEU A 319 -24.03 -70.00 -53.88
CA LEU A 319 -22.65 -69.54 -54.05
C LEU A 319 -22.55 -68.01 -54.05
N LYS A 320 -23.57 -67.31 -54.57
CA LYS A 320 -23.59 -65.86 -54.72
C LYS A 320 -23.58 -65.16 -53.35
N ASN A 321 -24.43 -65.59 -52.41
CA ASN A 321 -24.48 -65.05 -51.06
C ASN A 321 -23.27 -65.45 -50.22
N ARG A 322 -22.70 -66.66 -50.43
CA ARG A 322 -21.42 -67.04 -49.79
C ARG A 322 -20.29 -66.10 -50.19
N LEU A 323 -20.15 -65.83 -51.50
CA LEU A 323 -19.16 -64.89 -52.02
C LEU A 323 -19.42 -63.45 -51.58
N HIS A 324 -20.68 -63.06 -51.37
CA HIS A 324 -21.02 -61.75 -50.83
C HIS A 324 -20.58 -61.61 -49.36
N PHE A 325 -20.82 -62.63 -48.54
CA PHE A 325 -20.42 -62.62 -47.12
C PHE A 325 -18.90 -62.65 -46.96
N ILE A 326 -18.18 -63.44 -47.78
CA ILE A 326 -16.72 -63.43 -47.80
C ILE A 326 -16.19 -62.02 -48.13
N ARG A 327 -16.75 -61.34 -49.13
CA ARG A 327 -16.38 -59.95 -49.46
C ARG A 327 -16.65 -58.97 -48.32
N ILE A 328 -17.72 -59.15 -47.55
CA ILE A 328 -17.99 -58.29 -46.37
C ILE A 328 -16.94 -58.55 -45.28
N ILE A 329 -16.59 -59.82 -45.04
CA ILE A 329 -15.53 -60.19 -44.09
C ILE A 329 -14.20 -59.57 -44.50
N GLU A 330 -13.79 -59.71 -45.77
CA GLU A 330 -12.55 -59.11 -46.31
C GLU A 330 -12.57 -57.58 -46.13
N LYS A 331 -13.65 -56.91 -46.52
CA LYS A 331 -13.78 -55.45 -46.35
C LYS A 331 -13.62 -55.00 -44.89
N HIS A 332 -14.18 -55.74 -43.93
CA HIS A 332 -14.04 -55.41 -42.51
C HIS A 332 -12.65 -55.77 -41.96
N ALA A 333 -12.00 -56.81 -42.48
CA ALA A 333 -10.62 -57.16 -42.13
C ALA A 333 -9.63 -56.11 -42.63
N ASP A 334 -9.80 -55.62 -43.87
CA ASP A 334 -9.01 -54.52 -44.42
C ASP A 334 -9.19 -53.25 -43.58
N LYS A 335 -10.44 -52.91 -43.24
CA LYS A 335 -10.75 -51.76 -42.37
C LYS A 335 -10.08 -51.89 -40.99
N LEU A 336 -10.05 -53.09 -40.41
CA LEU A 336 -9.35 -53.34 -39.16
C LEU A 336 -7.84 -53.16 -39.31
N GLY A 337 -7.26 -53.62 -40.41
CA GLY A 337 -5.85 -53.42 -40.75
C GLY A 337 -5.47 -51.93 -40.80
N PHE A 338 -6.26 -51.11 -41.51
CA PHE A 338 -6.04 -49.66 -41.56
C PHE A 338 -6.13 -49.02 -40.17
N LEU A 339 -7.12 -49.38 -39.37
CA LEU A 339 -7.27 -48.85 -38.00
C LEU A 339 -6.06 -49.20 -37.12
N VAL A 340 -5.53 -50.41 -37.22
CA VAL A 340 -4.35 -50.83 -36.44
C VAL A 340 -3.10 -50.07 -36.90
N GLU A 341 -2.92 -49.89 -38.21
CA GLU A 341 -1.80 -49.12 -38.77
C GLU A 341 -1.82 -47.64 -38.31
N ASP A 342 -3.00 -47.02 -38.30
CA ASP A 342 -3.20 -45.66 -37.81
C ASP A 342 -2.88 -45.54 -36.32
N LEU A 343 -3.31 -46.50 -35.51
CA LEU A 343 -3.01 -46.55 -34.06
C LEU A 343 -1.51 -46.72 -33.79
N LEU A 344 -0.83 -47.58 -34.55
CA LEU A 344 0.62 -47.76 -34.45
C LEU A 344 1.37 -46.50 -34.87
N THR A 345 0.87 -45.79 -35.90
CA THR A 345 1.43 -44.52 -36.34
C THR A 345 1.29 -43.44 -35.26
N LEU A 346 0.13 -43.36 -34.60
CA LEU A 346 -0.13 -42.43 -33.51
C LEU A 346 0.74 -42.72 -32.28
N ALA A 347 0.85 -43.99 -31.86
CA ALA A 347 1.72 -44.40 -30.75
C ALA A 347 3.22 -44.13 -31.03
N ALA A 348 3.65 -44.26 -32.29
CA ALA A 348 5.02 -43.92 -32.70
C ALA A 348 5.31 -42.41 -32.65
N LEU A 349 4.29 -41.57 -32.86
CA LEU A 349 4.39 -40.11 -32.72
C LEU A 349 4.47 -39.69 -31.25
N GLU A 350 3.60 -40.24 -30.38
CA GLU A 350 3.59 -39.88 -28.94
C GLU A 350 4.84 -40.32 -28.19
N SER A 351 5.45 -41.45 -28.57
CA SER A 351 6.70 -41.93 -27.94
C SER A 351 7.95 -41.16 -28.38
N GLY A 352 7.81 -40.17 -29.26
CA GLY A 352 8.93 -39.38 -29.81
C GLY A 352 9.88 -40.20 -30.70
N LYS A 353 9.53 -41.45 -31.04
CA LYS A 353 10.38 -42.38 -31.79
C LYS A 353 10.38 -42.13 -33.30
N ARG A 354 9.39 -41.41 -33.83
CA ARG A 354 9.41 -40.89 -35.21
C ARG A 354 9.65 -39.39 -35.21
N LYS A 355 10.83 -38.95 -35.66
CA LYS A 355 11.06 -37.54 -36.02
C LYS A 355 10.41 -37.30 -37.39
N PRO A 356 9.64 -36.22 -37.58
CA PRO A 356 9.14 -35.86 -38.91
C PRO A 356 10.35 -35.65 -39.83
N VAL A 357 10.41 -36.39 -40.94
CA VAL A 357 11.43 -36.20 -41.97
C VAL A 357 10.96 -35.03 -42.83
N PRO A 358 11.65 -33.87 -42.81
CA PRO A 358 11.30 -32.77 -43.70
C PRO A 358 11.53 -33.27 -45.13
N THR A 359 10.45 -33.43 -45.87
CA THR A 359 10.51 -33.79 -47.29
C THR A 359 10.16 -32.53 -48.06
N GLU A 360 11.04 -32.08 -48.96
CA GLU A 360 10.68 -31.00 -49.88
C GLU A 360 9.60 -31.52 -50.83
N ILE A 361 8.38 -31.08 -50.61
CA ILE A 361 7.23 -31.39 -51.46
C ILE A 361 7.03 -30.23 -52.42
N LEU A 362 7.06 -30.50 -53.72
CA LEU A 362 6.54 -29.58 -54.73
C LEU A 362 5.03 -29.49 -54.57
N LEU A 363 4.55 -28.47 -53.87
CA LEU A 363 3.11 -28.21 -53.64
C LEU A 363 2.25 -28.35 -54.91
N PRO A 364 2.66 -27.88 -56.11
CA PRO A 364 1.87 -28.04 -57.32
C PRO A 364 1.65 -29.51 -57.73
N ALA A 365 2.67 -30.36 -57.57
CA ALA A 365 2.60 -31.78 -57.92
C ALA A 365 1.77 -32.57 -56.89
N PHE A 366 1.85 -32.19 -55.62
CA PHE A 366 1.04 -32.80 -54.55
C PHE A 366 -0.46 -32.50 -54.74
N VAL A 367 -0.81 -31.25 -55.07
CA VAL A 367 -2.19 -30.84 -55.36
C VAL A 367 -2.73 -31.49 -56.63
N GLN A 368 -1.93 -31.66 -57.69
CA GLN A 368 -2.37 -32.42 -58.88
C GLN A 368 -2.63 -33.91 -58.59
N THR A 369 -1.84 -34.51 -57.69
CA THR A 369 -1.95 -35.95 -57.38
C THR A 369 -3.12 -36.26 -56.45
N TYR A 370 -3.42 -35.38 -55.49
CA TYR A 370 -4.43 -35.64 -54.45
C TYR A 370 -5.63 -34.67 -54.45
N GLY A 371 -5.58 -33.56 -55.18
CA GLY A 371 -6.67 -32.59 -55.30
C GLY A 371 -7.78 -32.99 -56.28
N GLY A 372 -7.69 -34.17 -56.90
CA GLY A 372 -8.61 -34.63 -57.95
C GLY A 372 -9.99 -35.14 -57.48
N HIS A 373 -10.22 -35.34 -56.18
CA HIS A 373 -11.52 -35.77 -55.67
C HIS A 373 -12.39 -34.58 -55.21
N ARG A 374 -13.03 -33.95 -56.20
CA ARG A 374 -14.24 -33.11 -56.21
C ARG A 374 -14.63 -32.36 -54.92
N SER A 375 -14.58 -31.03 -55.02
CA SER A 375 -15.73 -30.11 -54.93
C SER A 375 -17.04 -30.71 -54.36
N LEU A 376 -17.26 -30.51 -53.06
CA LEU A 376 -18.57 -30.13 -52.53
C LEU A 376 -18.40 -28.83 -51.73
N GLY A 377 -18.50 -27.69 -52.43
CA GLY A 377 -19.02 -26.43 -51.87
C GLY A 377 -18.23 -25.69 -50.78
N GLY A 378 -16.89 -25.75 -50.75
CA GLY A 378 -16.06 -24.93 -49.85
C GLY A 378 -15.31 -23.79 -50.59
N PRO A 379 -14.99 -22.67 -49.92
CA PRO A 379 -14.45 -21.46 -50.56
C PRO A 379 -13.07 -21.71 -51.19
N GLU A 380 -12.83 -21.11 -52.36
CA GLU A 380 -11.56 -21.15 -53.07
C GLU A 380 -10.42 -20.57 -52.22
N ILE A 381 -9.41 -21.40 -51.93
CA ILE A 381 -8.20 -20.95 -51.24
C ILE A 381 -7.18 -20.53 -52.31
N GLY A 382 -7.05 -19.22 -52.53
CA GLY A 382 -5.98 -18.65 -53.35
C GLY A 382 -4.68 -18.49 -52.55
N PHE A 383 -3.58 -19.07 -53.02
CA PHE A 383 -2.25 -18.87 -52.42
C PHE A 383 -1.40 -17.91 -53.27
N HIS A 384 -0.89 -16.85 -52.64
CA HIS A 384 0.16 -15.98 -53.19
C HIS A 384 1.53 -16.46 -52.72
N GLY A 385 2.43 -16.71 -53.67
CA GLY A 385 3.78 -17.23 -53.42
C GLY A 385 4.71 -16.19 -52.79
N GLY A 386 4.78 -16.16 -51.46
CA GLY A 386 5.82 -15.47 -50.69
C GLY A 386 6.78 -16.48 -50.06
N ARG A 387 8.10 -16.35 -50.32
CA ARG A 387 9.12 -17.21 -49.69
C ARG A 387 9.27 -16.85 -48.21
N CYS A 388 8.80 -17.71 -47.31
CA CYS A 388 9.17 -17.66 -45.89
C CYS A 388 10.50 -18.39 -45.67
N ARG A 389 11.61 -17.64 -45.48
CA ARG A 389 12.88 -18.18 -44.98
C ARG A 389 12.81 -18.27 -43.45
N GLY A 390 12.73 -19.48 -42.91
CA GLY A 390 13.03 -19.75 -41.50
C GLY A 390 14.55 -19.82 -41.29
N ARG A 391 15.14 -18.87 -40.55
CA ARG A 391 16.51 -19.01 -40.03
C ARG A 391 16.47 -19.85 -38.75
N ARG A 392 17.14 -21.00 -38.76
CA ARG A 392 17.57 -21.74 -37.56
C ARG A 392 18.92 -21.20 -37.09
N GLN A 393 19.07 -21.06 -35.77
CA GLN A 393 20.34 -20.93 -35.07
C GLN A 393 21.24 -22.15 -35.35
N GLY A 394 22.55 -21.91 -35.45
CA GLY A 394 23.57 -22.95 -35.50
C GLY A 394 24.79 -22.48 -34.71
N ASP A 395 25.07 -23.18 -33.62
CA ASP A 395 26.37 -23.23 -32.94
C ASP A 395 27.46 -23.80 -33.86
N GLY A 396 28.71 -23.40 -33.62
CA GLY A 396 29.87 -24.23 -33.91
C GLY A 396 30.97 -23.59 -34.77
N ARG A 397 32.09 -23.28 -34.11
CA ARG A 397 33.41 -22.87 -34.66
C ARG A 397 33.88 -23.74 -35.84
N PRO A 398 34.91 -23.27 -36.57
CA PRO A 398 36.13 -24.08 -36.63
C PRO A 398 37.44 -23.27 -36.50
N GLY A 399 38.48 -23.97 -36.07
CA GLY A 399 39.82 -23.42 -35.86
C GLY A 399 40.78 -23.59 -37.06
N ALA A 400 41.80 -22.73 -37.01
CA ALA A 400 43.21 -22.86 -37.36
C ALA A 400 43.69 -23.29 -38.78
N SER A 401 44.72 -22.53 -39.21
CA SER A 401 45.83 -22.80 -40.16
C SER A 401 45.67 -22.23 -41.57
N SER A 402 46.69 -21.70 -42.26
CA SER A 402 48.06 -21.22 -41.95
C SER A 402 48.60 -20.58 -43.25
N SER A 403 49.57 -19.65 -43.12
CA SER A 403 50.59 -19.23 -44.13
C SER A 403 50.10 -18.67 -45.49
N SER A 404 50.63 -17.64 -46.13
CA SER A 404 51.82 -16.77 -46.02
C SER A 404 51.67 -15.63 -47.07
N PRO A 405 52.49 -14.56 -47.05
CA PRO A 405 52.28 -13.29 -47.76
C PRO A 405 53.06 -13.21 -49.10
N PRO A 406 53.03 -12.11 -49.90
CA PRO A 406 53.95 -10.97 -49.63
C PRO A 406 53.53 -9.55 -50.12
N LYS A 407 54.04 -8.58 -49.35
CA LYS A 407 54.70 -7.29 -49.70
C LYS A 407 53.99 -6.09 -50.37
N PRO A 408 54.49 -4.85 -50.08
CA PRO A 408 53.88 -3.54 -50.36
C PRO A 408 54.56 -2.89 -51.62
N PRO A 409 54.30 -1.63 -52.06
CA PRO A 409 54.47 -0.37 -51.28
C PRO A 409 53.40 0.72 -51.54
N GLY A 410 53.38 1.74 -50.70
CA GLY A 410 52.58 2.96 -50.83
C GLY A 410 52.42 3.66 -49.50
#